data_AF-A0A3C0G3Q6-F1
#
_entry.id   AF-A0A3C0G3Q6-F1
#
_cell.length_a   1.000
_cell.length_b   1.000
_cell.length_c   1.000
_cell.angle_alpha   90.00
_cell.angle_beta   90.00
_cell.angle_gamma   90.00
#
_symmetry.space_group_name_H-M   'P 1'
#
loop_
_entity.id
_entity.type
_entity.pdbx_description
1 polymer ?
#
loop_
_entity_poly.entity_id
_entity_poly.type
_entity_poly.pdbx_seq_one_letter_code
_entity_poly.pdbx_strand_id
1 'polypeptide(L)'
;TLTEGKPKLTDIESFGNIGDKELLEIAVAVEELSDHPLAKAVVRDGSKKLGKDVKIPDADDLEAVQGKGIKANYQGDTIYIGNLELFEDIHNGVPSEVSEKVRRLEGEGKTTMLIKRDDEFIGMLGLMDTPREKAKETLAQLKEIGIKKMIMLTGENQKVADAVAREIGLTEALGSLLPEEKVEAIKKLAQQENKLAMIGDGVNDAPAMANSTVGIAMGAAGSDVALETA
;
A
#
# COMPACT_ATOMS: atom_id res chain seq x y z
N THR A 1 4.29 -10.84 3.07
CA THR A 1 4.53 -12.24 2.64
C THR A 1 5.03 -12.37 1.22
N LEU A 2 4.24 -11.99 0.20
CA LEU A 2 4.55 -12.21 -1.22
C LEU A 2 5.54 -11.19 -1.80
N THR A 3 5.59 -10.00 -1.21
CA THR A 3 6.47 -8.89 -1.60
C THR A 3 7.65 -8.74 -0.64
N GLU A 4 8.61 -7.88 -1.02
CA GLU A 4 9.79 -7.57 -0.21
C GLU A 4 9.43 -6.90 1.13
N GLY A 5 8.26 -6.28 1.24
CA GLY A 5 7.85 -5.47 2.40
C GLY A 5 8.61 -4.15 2.46
N LYS A 6 9.10 -3.68 1.30
CA LYS A 6 9.95 -2.49 1.16
C LYS A 6 9.44 -1.68 -0.02
N PRO A 7 8.31 -0.95 0.16
CA PRO A 7 7.79 -0.09 -0.90
C PRO A 7 8.87 0.88 -1.36
N LYS A 8 8.90 1.13 -2.67
CA LYS A 8 9.84 2.05 -3.34
C LYS A 8 9.05 3.10 -4.09
N LEU A 9 9.52 4.34 -4.02
CA LEU A 9 8.97 5.43 -4.83
C LEU A 9 9.38 5.24 -6.30
N THR A 10 8.41 4.91 -7.15
CA THR A 10 8.62 4.61 -8.58
C THR A 10 8.24 5.79 -9.48
N ASP A 11 7.20 6.53 -9.12
CA ASP A 11 6.63 7.57 -9.97
C ASP A 11 6.43 8.86 -9.17
N ILE A 12 6.71 10.00 -9.82
CA ILE A 12 6.46 11.35 -9.32
C ILE A 12 5.81 12.06 -10.50
N GLU A 13 4.57 12.51 -10.32
CA GLU A 13 3.83 13.21 -11.37
C GLU A 13 3.28 14.53 -10.80
N SER A 14 3.92 15.64 -11.12
CA SER A 14 3.42 16.97 -10.79
C SER A 14 2.29 17.43 -11.71
N PHE A 15 1.37 18.23 -11.17
CA PHE A 15 0.24 18.81 -11.90
C PHE A 15 0.34 20.34 -11.93
N GLY A 16 -0.30 20.96 -12.92
CA GLY A 16 -0.29 22.41 -13.06
C GLY A 16 1.12 22.96 -13.30
N ASN A 17 1.52 23.95 -12.50
CA ASN A 17 2.77 24.70 -12.69
C ASN A 17 3.90 24.30 -11.73
N ILE A 18 3.68 23.31 -10.86
CA ILE A 18 4.72 22.82 -9.94
C ILE A 18 5.62 21.81 -10.65
N GLY A 19 6.93 21.82 -10.33
CA GLY A 19 7.86 20.81 -10.81
C GLY A 19 7.94 19.60 -9.88
N ASP A 20 8.33 18.43 -10.41
CA ASP A 20 8.51 17.20 -9.62
C ASP A 20 9.42 17.38 -8.39
N LYS A 21 10.43 18.25 -8.49
CA LYS A 21 11.34 18.55 -7.36
C LYS A 21 10.60 19.22 -6.21
N GLU A 22 9.79 20.23 -6.48
CA GLU A 22 9.03 20.95 -5.45
C GLU A 22 7.92 20.06 -4.88
N LEU A 23 7.22 19.29 -5.72
CA LEU A 23 6.25 18.29 -5.27
C LEU A 23 6.88 17.31 -4.27
N LEU A 24 8.08 16.83 -4.59
CA LEU A 24 8.80 15.87 -3.77
C LEU A 24 9.31 16.50 -2.46
N GLU A 25 9.73 17.78 -2.46
CA GLU A 25 10.10 18.51 -1.25
C GLU A 25 8.92 18.60 -0.27
N ILE A 26 7.73 18.97 -0.77
CA ILE A 26 6.49 19.04 0.04
C ILE A 26 6.13 17.66 0.58
N ALA A 27 6.14 16.63 -0.27
CA ALA A 27 5.79 15.29 0.12
C ALA A 27 6.73 14.73 1.21
N VAL A 28 8.04 14.95 1.06
CA VAL A 28 9.02 14.52 2.06
C VAL A 28 8.80 15.26 3.38
N ALA A 29 8.60 16.58 3.36
CA ALA A 29 8.38 17.37 4.57
C ALA A 29 7.17 16.89 5.37
N VAL A 30 6.05 16.64 4.69
CA VAL A 30 4.80 16.22 5.33
C VAL A 30 4.86 14.75 5.78
N GLU A 31 5.40 13.85 4.96
CA GLU A 31 5.53 12.43 5.30
C GLU A 31 6.58 12.16 6.40
N GLU A 32 7.53 13.07 6.64
CA GLU A 32 8.49 12.96 7.74
C GLU A 32 7.82 12.99 9.13
N LEU A 33 6.62 13.57 9.22
CA LEU A 33 5.82 13.56 10.45
C LEU A 33 5.11 12.21 10.68
N SER A 34 5.00 11.36 9.65
CA SER A 34 4.18 10.14 9.66
C SER A 34 5.01 8.88 9.92
N ASP A 35 4.49 8.01 10.79
CA ASP A 35 5.13 6.72 11.10
C ASP A 35 4.79 5.60 10.10
N HIS A 36 3.96 5.88 9.10
CA HIS A 36 3.45 4.89 8.15
C HIS A 36 4.57 4.28 7.29
N PRO A 37 4.53 2.97 6.95
CA PRO A 37 5.55 2.36 6.09
C PRO A 37 5.71 3.02 4.71
N LEU A 38 4.61 3.49 4.10
CA LEU A 38 4.66 4.24 2.83
C LEU A 38 5.32 5.61 3.02
N ALA A 39 5.01 6.32 4.10
CA ALA A 39 5.63 7.60 4.46
C ALA A 39 7.16 7.46 4.52
N LYS A 40 7.62 6.45 5.25
CA LYS A 40 9.04 6.11 5.38
C LYS A 40 9.69 5.81 4.03
N ALA A 41 8.97 5.22 3.08
CA ALA A 41 9.47 5.00 1.72
C ALA A 41 9.56 6.30 0.90
N VAL A 42 8.55 7.18 0.99
CA VAL A 42 8.57 8.52 0.37
C VAL A 42 9.75 9.34 0.91
N VAL A 43 9.92 9.42 2.24
CA VAL A 43 11.02 10.16 2.86
C VAL A 43 12.38 9.60 2.44
N ARG A 44 12.56 8.27 2.51
CA ARG A 44 13.82 7.59 2.15
C ARG A 44 14.20 7.83 0.68
N ASP A 45 13.29 7.54 -0.24
CA ASP A 45 13.58 7.58 -1.67
C ASP A 45 13.52 9.01 -2.22
N GLY A 46 12.61 9.82 -1.68
CA GLY A 46 12.46 11.24 -2.00
C GLY A 46 13.69 12.05 -1.60
N SER A 47 14.13 11.95 -0.35
CA SER A 47 15.36 12.62 0.12
C SER A 47 16.58 12.20 -0.70
N LYS A 48 16.67 10.93 -1.08
CA LYS A 48 17.75 10.43 -1.95
C LYS A 48 17.71 11.05 -3.35
N LYS A 49 16.53 11.22 -3.93
CA LYS A 49 16.34 11.86 -5.25
C LYS A 49 16.58 13.37 -5.22
N LEU A 50 16.20 14.06 -4.14
CA LEU A 50 16.45 15.49 -3.95
C LEU A 50 17.94 15.81 -3.76
N GLY A 51 18.67 14.92 -3.10
CA GLY A 51 20.09 15.08 -2.81
C GLY A 51 20.33 15.59 -1.38
N LYS A 52 21.50 15.27 -0.83
CA LYS A 52 21.82 15.45 0.60
C LYS A 52 21.92 16.91 1.06
N ASP A 53 22.10 17.84 0.12
CA ASP A 53 22.32 19.26 0.43
C ASP A 53 21.05 20.10 0.33
N VAL A 54 19.92 19.49 -0.08
CA VAL A 54 18.63 20.17 -0.14
C VAL A 54 18.10 20.33 1.28
N LYS A 55 17.95 21.58 1.72
CA LYS A 55 17.22 21.89 2.95
C LYS A 55 15.74 21.95 2.63
N ILE A 56 15.01 20.98 3.17
CA ILE A 56 13.56 20.93 3.09
C ILE A 56 13.02 21.69 4.30
N PRO A 57 12.14 22.68 4.13
CA PRO A 57 11.42 23.32 5.22
C PRO A 57 10.62 22.29 6.04
N ASP A 58 10.53 22.51 7.34
CA ASP A 58 9.73 21.63 8.20
C ASP A 58 8.22 21.83 7.92
N ALA A 59 7.47 20.73 7.96
CA ALA A 59 6.02 20.75 8.07
C ALA A 59 5.61 20.65 9.56
N ASP A 60 4.39 21.07 9.88
CA ASP A 60 3.84 20.97 11.24
C ASP A 60 2.34 20.62 11.24
N ASP A 61 1.75 20.48 12.44
CA ASP A 61 0.33 20.21 12.66
C ASP A 61 -0.22 18.97 11.91
N LEU A 62 0.48 17.83 12.02
CA LEU A 62 0.02 16.57 11.42
C LEU A 62 -1.31 16.10 12.03
N GLU A 63 -2.29 15.89 11.15
CA GLU A 63 -3.57 15.25 11.43
C GLU A 63 -3.71 13.98 10.57
N ALA A 64 -3.92 12.83 11.21
CA ALA A 64 -4.19 11.59 10.50
C ALA A 64 -5.67 11.49 10.10
N VAL A 65 -5.94 11.18 8.83
CA VAL A 65 -7.28 10.85 8.34
C VAL A 65 -7.37 9.33 8.20
N GLN A 66 -8.04 8.71 9.17
CA GLN A 66 -8.05 7.26 9.36
C GLN A 66 -8.39 6.50 8.06
N GLY A 67 -7.47 5.63 7.62
CA GLY A 67 -7.63 4.78 6.43
C GLY A 67 -7.49 5.51 5.09
N LYS A 68 -7.26 6.83 5.07
CA LYS A 68 -7.31 7.65 3.85
C LYS A 68 -6.04 8.42 3.57
N GLY A 69 -5.39 8.97 4.60
CA GLY A 69 -4.17 9.73 4.44
C GLY A 69 -3.86 10.64 5.62
N ILE A 70 -3.16 11.73 5.34
CA ILE A 70 -2.72 12.73 6.31
C ILE A 70 -2.97 14.15 5.80
N LYS A 71 -3.06 15.08 6.75
CA LYS A 71 -3.12 16.52 6.54
C LYS A 71 -2.04 17.16 7.41
N ALA A 72 -1.34 18.16 6.90
CA ALA A 72 -0.34 18.94 7.65
C ALA A 72 -0.24 20.35 7.10
N ASN A 73 0.42 21.24 7.82
CA ASN A 73 0.76 22.57 7.35
C ASN A 73 2.19 22.58 6.80
N TYR A 74 2.39 23.24 5.65
CA TYR A 74 3.71 23.44 5.06
C TYR A 74 3.83 24.86 4.51
N GLN A 75 4.72 25.65 5.08
CA GLN A 75 4.96 27.05 4.70
C GLN A 75 3.71 27.96 4.69
N GLY A 76 2.69 27.62 5.49
CA GLY A 76 1.43 28.36 5.57
C GLY A 76 0.30 27.79 4.71
N ASP A 77 0.59 26.84 3.83
CA ASP A 77 -0.42 26.12 3.04
C ASP A 77 -0.87 24.85 3.75
N THR A 78 -2.14 24.46 3.56
CA THR A 78 -2.63 23.17 4.04
C THR A 78 -2.32 22.09 3.00
N ILE A 79 -1.56 21.06 3.37
CA ILE A 79 -1.23 19.94 2.50
C ILE A 79 -2.01 18.71 2.92
N TYR A 80 -2.63 18.05 1.95
CA TYR A 80 -3.24 16.74 2.10
C TYR A 80 -2.46 15.73 1.26
N ILE A 81 -2.14 14.57 1.85
CA ILE A 81 -1.55 13.43 1.14
C ILE A 81 -2.37 12.18 1.44
N GLY A 82 -2.90 11.51 0.41
CA GLY A 82 -3.72 10.32 0.64
C GLY A 82 -4.21 9.62 -0.61
N ASN A 83 -5.04 8.60 -0.41
CA ASN A 83 -5.71 7.86 -1.47
C ASN A 83 -6.87 8.67 -2.09
N LEU A 84 -7.51 8.13 -3.14
CA LEU A 84 -8.63 8.79 -3.81
C LEU A 84 -9.80 9.09 -2.84
N GLU A 85 -10.11 8.17 -1.93
CA GLU A 85 -11.21 8.28 -0.97
C GLU A 85 -11.05 9.44 0.02
N LEU A 86 -9.81 9.89 0.30
CA LEU A 86 -9.56 11.09 1.09
C LEU A 86 -10.24 12.32 0.46
N PHE A 87 -10.24 12.38 -0.86
CA PHE A 87 -10.63 13.57 -1.62
C PHE A 87 -12.05 13.49 -2.19
N GLU A 88 -12.67 12.32 -2.19
CA GLU A 88 -14.10 12.18 -2.52
C GLU A 88 -14.98 12.87 -1.47
N ASP A 89 -14.53 12.91 -0.21
CA ASP A 89 -15.24 13.51 0.92
C ASP A 89 -14.88 15.00 1.16
N ILE A 90 -13.87 15.53 0.47
CA ILE A 90 -13.30 16.86 0.74
C ILE A 90 -13.42 17.76 -0.50
N HIS A 91 -13.99 18.96 -0.32
CA HIS A 91 -13.92 20.13 -1.22
C HIS A 91 -13.74 19.86 -2.72
N ASN A 92 -14.87 19.76 -3.44
CA ASN A 92 -15.03 19.71 -4.90
C ASN A 92 -14.71 18.39 -5.61
N GLY A 93 -14.35 17.33 -4.87
CA GLY A 93 -14.09 16.01 -5.45
C GLY A 93 -12.83 15.97 -6.33
N VAL A 94 -12.53 14.80 -6.90
CA VAL A 94 -11.33 14.60 -7.73
C VAL A 94 -11.66 14.81 -9.21
N PRO A 95 -10.93 15.69 -9.94
CA PRO A 95 -11.08 15.82 -11.39
C PRO A 95 -10.93 14.48 -12.11
N SER A 96 -11.66 14.30 -13.22
CA SER A 96 -11.66 13.04 -13.97
C SER A 96 -10.27 12.67 -14.48
N GLU A 97 -9.50 13.65 -14.97
CA GLU A 97 -8.13 13.44 -15.46
C GLU A 97 -7.20 12.91 -14.36
N VAL A 98 -7.29 13.49 -13.15
CA VAL A 98 -6.50 13.05 -11.99
C VAL A 98 -6.89 11.63 -11.59
N SER A 99 -8.19 11.36 -11.52
CA SER A 99 -8.71 10.03 -11.19
C SER A 99 -8.30 8.96 -12.22
N GLU A 100 -8.19 9.31 -13.50
CA GLU A 100 -7.70 8.40 -14.54
C GLU A 100 -6.21 8.09 -14.39
N LYS A 101 -5.39 9.09 -14.05
CA LYS A 101 -3.95 8.89 -13.78
C LYS A 101 -3.73 7.97 -12.57
N VAL A 102 -4.50 8.18 -11.49
CA VAL A 102 -4.50 7.29 -10.31
C VAL A 102 -4.84 5.85 -10.71
N ARG A 103 -5.99 5.66 -11.38
CA ARG A 103 -6.43 4.31 -11.80
C ARG A 103 -5.46 3.61 -12.74
N ARG A 104 -4.70 4.37 -13.54
CA ARG A 104 -3.65 3.83 -14.40
C ARG A 104 -2.51 3.25 -13.56
N LEU A 105 -1.94 4.02 -12.64
CA LEU A 105 -0.85 3.55 -11.76
C LEU A 105 -1.30 2.39 -10.88
N GLU A 106 -2.51 2.43 -10.33
CA GLU A 106 -3.06 1.31 -9.55
C GLU A 106 -3.18 0.03 -10.38
N GLY A 107 -3.58 0.16 -11.66
CA GLY A 107 -3.62 -0.96 -12.60
C GLY A 107 -2.25 -1.53 -12.98
N GLU A 108 -1.18 -0.77 -12.75
CA GLU A 108 0.22 -1.20 -12.87
C GLU A 108 0.76 -1.83 -11.57
N GLY A 109 -0.07 -1.96 -10.52
CA GLY A 109 0.34 -2.52 -9.23
C GLY A 109 1.02 -1.51 -8.30
N LYS A 110 0.79 -0.21 -8.52
CA LYS A 110 1.38 0.85 -7.71
C LYS A 110 0.34 1.46 -6.78
N THR A 111 0.67 1.55 -5.50
CA THR A 111 -0.07 2.33 -4.51
C THR A 111 0.12 3.82 -4.83
N THR A 112 -0.97 4.57 -4.92
CA THR A 112 -0.93 5.99 -5.28
C THR A 112 -1.17 6.88 -4.06
N MET A 113 -0.47 8.00 -4.02
CA MET A 113 -0.63 9.05 -3.00
C MET A 113 -0.85 10.37 -3.72
N LEU A 114 -2.09 10.84 -3.76
CA LEU A 114 -2.46 12.14 -4.29
C LEU A 114 -2.06 13.24 -3.30
N ILE A 115 -1.58 14.35 -3.83
CA ILE A 115 -1.14 15.51 -3.06
C ILE A 115 -1.98 16.72 -3.46
N LYS A 116 -2.62 17.34 -2.47
CA LYS A 116 -3.43 18.55 -2.63
C LYS A 116 -2.88 19.65 -1.74
N ARG A 117 -2.64 20.83 -2.31
CA ARG A 117 -2.29 22.07 -1.60
C ARG A 117 -3.52 22.95 -1.58
N ASP A 118 -4.04 23.21 -0.39
CA ASP A 118 -5.33 23.86 -0.16
C ASP A 118 -6.45 23.23 -1.00
N ASP A 119 -6.87 23.93 -2.06
CA ASP A 119 -7.93 23.49 -2.98
C ASP A 119 -7.42 22.94 -4.33
N GLU A 120 -6.10 22.87 -4.56
CA GLU A 120 -5.49 22.45 -5.82
C GLU A 120 -4.74 21.12 -5.70
N PHE A 121 -5.02 20.18 -6.60
CA PHE A 121 -4.20 18.98 -6.74
C PHE A 121 -2.88 19.34 -7.41
N ILE A 122 -1.77 19.20 -6.69
CA ILE A 122 -0.43 19.58 -7.16
C ILE A 122 0.37 18.39 -7.69
N GLY A 123 -0.07 17.16 -7.44
CA GLY A 123 0.55 15.98 -8.03
C GLY A 123 0.17 14.67 -7.37
N MET A 124 0.90 13.62 -7.71
CA MET A 124 0.81 12.32 -7.05
C MET A 124 2.14 11.60 -7.03
N LEU A 125 2.27 10.66 -6.10
CA LEU A 125 3.37 9.71 -6.01
C LEU A 125 2.86 8.30 -6.27
N GLY A 126 3.66 7.49 -6.98
CA GLY A 126 3.44 6.06 -7.15
C GLY A 126 4.48 5.28 -6.36
N LEU A 127 4.03 4.37 -5.50
CA LEU A 127 4.88 3.45 -4.76
C LEU A 127 4.59 2.02 -5.16
N MET A 128 5.63 1.20 -5.23
CA MET A 128 5.49 -0.23 -5.52
C MET A 128 6.29 -1.05 -4.53
N ASP A 129 5.65 -2.05 -3.92
CA ASP A 129 6.35 -3.10 -3.19
C ASP A 129 6.60 -4.27 -4.14
N THR A 130 7.88 -4.51 -4.45
CA THR A 130 8.25 -5.49 -5.47
C THR A 130 7.92 -6.91 -4.98
N PRO A 131 7.29 -7.76 -5.82
CA PRO A 131 7.15 -9.17 -5.51
C PRO A 131 8.51 -9.84 -5.26
N ARG A 132 8.57 -10.81 -4.35
CA ARG A 132 9.79 -11.58 -4.13
C ARG A 132 10.13 -12.38 -5.38
N GLU A 133 11.41 -12.42 -5.73
CA GLU A 133 11.91 -13.12 -6.93
C GLU A 133 11.41 -14.57 -7.04
N LYS A 134 11.36 -15.28 -5.90
CA LYS A 134 10.90 -16.68 -5.82
C LYS A 134 9.39 -16.86 -5.73
N ALA A 135 8.61 -15.79 -5.59
CA ALA A 135 7.16 -15.89 -5.37
C ALA A 135 6.48 -16.60 -6.54
N LYS A 136 6.78 -16.17 -7.77
CA LYS A 136 6.20 -16.73 -9.00
C LYS A 136 6.54 -18.21 -9.20
N GLU A 137 7.81 -18.57 -9.00
CA GLU A 137 8.26 -19.97 -9.08
C GLU A 137 7.58 -20.84 -8.02
N THR A 138 7.49 -20.37 -6.79
CA THR A 138 6.86 -21.10 -5.68
C THR A 138 5.37 -21.34 -5.96
N LEU A 139 4.65 -20.32 -6.43
CA LEU A 139 3.23 -20.45 -6.79
C LEU A 139 3.02 -21.42 -7.96
N ALA A 140 3.93 -21.44 -8.94
CA ALA A 140 3.89 -22.41 -10.04
C ALA A 140 4.06 -23.86 -9.51
N GLN A 141 5.02 -24.09 -8.63
CA GLN A 141 5.23 -25.41 -8.01
C GLN A 141 4.03 -25.86 -7.17
N LEU A 142 3.42 -24.95 -6.40
CA LEU A 142 2.20 -25.25 -5.63
C LEU A 142 1.04 -25.65 -6.54
N LYS A 143 0.91 -24.99 -7.70
CA LYS A 143 -0.09 -25.33 -8.71
C LYS A 143 0.16 -26.73 -9.30
N GLU A 144 1.41 -27.09 -9.57
CA GLU A 144 1.80 -28.42 -10.09
C GLU A 144 1.51 -29.54 -9.08
N ILE A 145 1.65 -29.27 -7.79
CA ILE A 145 1.32 -30.22 -6.70
C ILE A 145 -0.21 -30.35 -6.52
N GLY A 146 -1.00 -29.50 -7.18
CA GLY A 146 -2.46 -29.60 -7.25
C GLY A 146 -3.21 -28.55 -6.42
N ILE A 147 -2.54 -27.51 -5.92
CA ILE A 147 -3.22 -26.38 -5.27
C ILE A 147 -3.90 -25.54 -6.36
N LYS A 148 -5.22 -25.63 -6.44
CA LYS A 148 -6.02 -25.01 -7.50
C LYS A 148 -6.41 -23.56 -7.23
N LYS A 149 -6.49 -23.15 -5.96
CA LYS A 149 -6.89 -21.81 -5.53
C LYS A 149 -5.80 -21.23 -4.64
N MET A 150 -5.21 -20.12 -5.09
CA MET A 150 -4.21 -19.36 -4.37
C MET A 150 -4.67 -17.90 -4.36
N ILE A 151 -5.15 -17.46 -3.19
CA ILE A 151 -5.85 -16.19 -3.01
C ILE A 151 -4.99 -15.28 -2.15
N MET A 152 -4.79 -14.03 -2.57
CA MET A 152 -4.14 -13.01 -1.75
C MET A 152 -5.19 -12.16 -1.03
N LEU A 153 -4.98 -11.92 0.26
CA LEU A 153 -5.76 -10.96 1.07
C LEU A 153 -4.85 -9.78 1.42
N THR A 154 -5.24 -8.57 1.06
CA THR A 154 -4.43 -7.37 1.30
C THR A 154 -5.29 -6.15 1.66
N GLY A 155 -4.69 -5.20 2.38
CA GLY A 155 -5.30 -3.88 2.64
C GLY A 155 -5.07 -2.89 1.50
N GLU A 156 -4.22 -3.24 0.52
CA GLU A 156 -3.99 -2.41 -0.68
C GLU A 156 -5.22 -2.36 -1.57
N ASN A 157 -5.35 -1.28 -2.35
CA ASN A 157 -6.43 -1.12 -3.32
C ASN A 157 -6.61 -2.38 -4.19
N GLN A 158 -7.87 -2.77 -4.47
CA GLN A 158 -8.20 -3.95 -5.27
C GLN A 158 -7.45 -4.02 -6.61
N LYS A 159 -7.28 -2.90 -7.33
CA LYS A 159 -6.56 -2.87 -8.60
C LYS A 159 -5.08 -3.19 -8.44
N VAL A 160 -4.46 -2.68 -7.37
CA VAL A 160 -3.07 -2.99 -7.01
C VAL A 160 -2.94 -4.47 -6.68
N ALA A 161 -3.86 -4.99 -5.86
CA ALA A 161 -3.93 -6.39 -5.50
C ALA A 161 -4.06 -7.31 -6.74
N ASP A 162 -4.95 -6.96 -7.67
CA ASP A 162 -5.16 -7.69 -8.92
C ASP A 162 -3.93 -7.68 -9.83
N ALA A 163 -3.26 -6.53 -9.94
CA ALA A 163 -2.05 -6.38 -10.75
C ALA A 163 -0.91 -7.24 -10.21
N VAL A 164 -0.65 -7.18 -8.90
CA VAL A 164 0.36 -8.02 -8.23
C VAL A 164 0.00 -9.50 -8.36
N ALA A 165 -1.26 -9.87 -8.15
CA ALA A 165 -1.73 -11.24 -8.29
C ALA A 165 -1.51 -11.79 -9.70
N ARG A 166 -1.80 -10.99 -10.73
CA ARG A 166 -1.56 -11.35 -12.13
C ARG A 166 -0.08 -11.54 -12.42
N GLU A 167 0.78 -10.68 -11.88
CA GLU A 167 2.24 -10.72 -12.11
C GLU A 167 2.87 -12.03 -11.62
N ILE A 168 2.48 -12.46 -10.41
CA ILE A 168 3.03 -13.66 -9.76
C ILE A 168 2.23 -14.94 -10.01
N GLY A 169 1.05 -14.84 -10.64
CA GLY A 169 0.25 -16.00 -11.05
C GLY A 169 -0.69 -16.56 -9.96
N LEU A 170 -1.22 -15.70 -9.09
CA LEU A 170 -2.31 -16.05 -8.18
C LEU A 170 -3.63 -16.24 -8.94
N THR A 171 -4.57 -16.95 -8.33
CA THR A 171 -5.90 -17.16 -8.93
C THR A 171 -6.85 -16.01 -8.67
N GLU A 172 -6.71 -15.36 -7.51
CA GLU A 172 -7.62 -14.31 -7.06
C GLU A 172 -6.89 -13.39 -6.05
N ALA A 173 -7.34 -12.14 -5.96
CA ALA A 173 -6.92 -11.20 -4.94
C ALA A 173 -8.16 -10.52 -4.35
N LEU A 174 -8.15 -10.32 -3.04
CA LEU A 174 -9.11 -9.49 -2.32
C LEU A 174 -8.33 -8.35 -1.69
N GLY A 175 -8.52 -7.14 -2.22
CA GLY A 175 -7.92 -5.90 -1.76
C GLY A 175 -8.87 -5.05 -0.93
N SER A 176 -8.36 -3.93 -0.43
CA SER A 176 -9.05 -2.96 0.42
C SER A 176 -9.66 -3.57 1.69
N LEU A 177 -9.06 -4.65 2.21
CA LEU A 177 -9.57 -5.34 3.39
C LEU A 177 -9.02 -4.76 4.69
N LEU A 178 -9.93 -4.44 5.61
CA LEU A 178 -9.62 -4.24 7.03
C LEU A 178 -9.22 -5.57 7.71
N PRO A 179 -8.52 -5.52 8.86
CA PRO A 179 -8.14 -6.73 9.60
C PRO A 179 -9.31 -7.67 9.89
N GLU A 180 -10.47 -7.13 10.26
CA GLU A 180 -11.69 -7.89 10.56
C GLU A 180 -12.26 -8.56 9.31
N GLU A 181 -12.25 -7.84 8.18
CA GLU A 181 -12.74 -8.34 6.89
C GLU A 181 -11.86 -9.48 6.35
N LYS A 182 -10.55 -9.45 6.61
CA LYS A 182 -9.66 -10.58 6.30
C LYS A 182 -10.09 -11.85 7.05
N VAL A 183 -10.47 -11.72 8.33
CA VAL A 183 -10.94 -12.85 9.15
C VAL A 183 -12.26 -13.40 8.59
N GLU A 184 -13.19 -12.53 8.21
CA GLU A 184 -14.45 -12.93 7.59
C GLU A 184 -14.24 -13.64 6.24
N ALA A 185 -13.34 -13.13 5.41
CA ALA A 185 -12.98 -13.75 4.14
C ALA A 185 -12.45 -15.18 4.35
N ILE A 186 -11.55 -15.38 5.33
CA ILE A 186 -11.04 -16.71 5.68
C ILE A 186 -12.14 -17.64 6.19
N LYS A 187 -13.03 -17.16 7.07
CA LYS A 187 -14.17 -17.96 7.56
C LYS A 187 -15.07 -18.41 6.42
N LYS A 188 -15.36 -17.52 5.47
CA LYS A 188 -16.17 -17.85 4.28
C LYS A 188 -15.46 -18.87 3.39
N LEU A 189 -14.16 -18.72 3.16
CA LEU A 189 -13.36 -19.69 2.39
C LEU A 189 -13.30 -21.05 3.08
N ALA A 190 -13.13 -21.09 4.41
CA ALA A 190 -13.12 -22.32 5.19
C ALA A 190 -14.46 -23.06 5.19
N GLN A 191 -15.58 -22.37 4.95
CA GLN A 191 -16.89 -23.01 4.76
C GLN A 191 -17.07 -23.61 3.37
N GLN A 192 -16.41 -23.02 2.36
CA GLN A 192 -16.52 -23.44 0.95
C GLN A 192 -15.51 -24.52 0.58
N GLU A 193 -14.33 -24.47 1.20
CA GLU A 193 -13.19 -25.33 0.90
C GLU A 193 -12.89 -26.24 2.10
N ASN A 194 -12.66 -27.52 1.83
CA ASN A 194 -12.52 -28.52 2.90
C ASN A 194 -11.20 -28.41 3.69
N LYS A 195 -10.15 -27.81 3.09
CA LYS A 195 -8.84 -27.59 3.71
C LYS A 195 -8.27 -26.26 3.23
N LEU A 196 -7.87 -25.42 4.17
CA LEU A 196 -7.33 -24.09 3.90
C LEU A 196 -5.99 -23.92 4.62
N ALA A 197 -4.95 -23.52 3.88
CA ALA A 197 -3.70 -23.07 4.48
C ALA A 197 -3.62 -21.54 4.38
N MET A 198 -3.25 -20.87 5.47
CA MET A 198 -3.02 -19.42 5.47
C MET A 198 -1.57 -19.10 5.75
N ILE A 199 -0.97 -18.24 4.91
CA ILE A 199 0.42 -17.80 5.03
C ILE A 199 0.45 -16.31 5.35
N GLY A 200 1.04 -15.94 6.47
CA GLY A 200 1.07 -14.55 6.96
C GLY A 200 2.38 -14.17 7.63
N ASP A 201 2.57 -12.88 7.89
CA ASP A 201 3.64 -12.41 8.79
C ASP A 201 3.29 -12.61 10.27
N GLY A 202 2.04 -12.98 10.55
CA GLY A 202 1.55 -13.56 11.80
C GLY A 202 1.40 -12.60 12.98
N VAL A 203 1.72 -11.31 12.84
CA VAL A 203 1.30 -10.30 13.84
C VAL A 203 -0.09 -9.77 13.48
N ASN A 204 -0.21 -9.25 12.26
CA ASN A 204 -1.46 -8.69 11.76
C ASN A 204 -2.41 -9.79 11.25
N ASP A 205 -1.84 -10.93 10.86
CA ASP A 205 -2.57 -12.04 10.24
C ASP A 205 -2.92 -13.16 11.22
N ALA A 206 -2.46 -13.10 12.49
CA ALA A 206 -2.71 -14.14 13.50
C ALA A 206 -4.20 -14.53 13.66
N PRO A 207 -5.14 -13.57 13.80
CA PRO A 207 -6.56 -13.91 13.91
C PRO A 207 -7.09 -14.68 12.70
N ALA A 208 -6.61 -14.32 11.51
CA ALA A 208 -7.00 -14.96 10.27
C ALA A 208 -6.36 -16.36 10.14
N MET A 209 -5.08 -16.51 10.51
CA MET A 209 -4.37 -17.80 10.53
C MET A 209 -5.04 -18.82 11.46
N ALA A 210 -5.51 -18.39 12.64
CA ALA A 210 -6.21 -19.26 13.59
C ALA A 210 -7.54 -19.84 13.07
N ASN A 211 -8.12 -19.25 12.01
CA ASN A 211 -9.35 -19.74 11.37
C ASN A 211 -9.07 -20.64 10.15
N SER A 212 -7.79 -20.94 9.87
CA SER A 212 -7.39 -21.85 8.78
C SER A 212 -7.14 -23.27 9.29
N THR A 213 -7.05 -24.25 8.38
CA THR A 213 -6.67 -25.63 8.74
C THR A 213 -5.19 -25.73 9.12
N VAL A 214 -4.34 -24.93 8.45
CA VAL A 214 -2.90 -24.86 8.70
C VAL A 214 -2.44 -23.40 8.59
N GLY A 215 -1.90 -22.85 9.67
CA GLY A 215 -1.20 -21.58 9.66
C GLY A 215 0.26 -21.75 9.28
N ILE A 216 0.81 -20.85 8.46
CA ILE A 216 2.24 -20.80 8.15
C ILE A 216 2.73 -19.37 8.37
N ALA A 217 3.51 -19.16 9.43
CA ALA A 217 4.12 -17.86 9.71
C ALA A 217 5.44 -17.66 8.95
N MET A 218 5.65 -16.45 8.42
CA MET A 218 6.89 -16.06 7.78
C MET A 218 7.95 -15.67 8.83
N GLY A 219 8.98 -16.50 9.00
CA GLY A 219 10.00 -16.34 10.06
C GLY A 219 10.98 -15.16 9.94
N ALA A 220 10.92 -14.34 8.88
CA ALA A 220 11.83 -13.21 8.70
C ALA A 220 11.30 -11.87 9.26
N ALA A 221 10.02 -11.82 9.65
CA ALA A 221 9.37 -10.63 10.19
C ALA A 221 8.26 -10.93 11.23
N GLY A 222 7.97 -12.20 11.52
CA GLY A 222 6.94 -12.56 12.49
C GLY A 222 7.40 -12.28 13.91
N SER A 223 6.63 -11.48 14.65
CA SER A 223 6.83 -11.35 16.10
C SER A 223 6.58 -12.69 16.78
N ASP A 224 7.03 -12.83 18.03
CA ASP A 224 6.87 -14.06 18.82
C ASP A 224 5.43 -14.62 18.82
N VAL A 225 4.42 -13.75 18.66
CA VAL A 225 2.99 -14.11 18.57
C VAL A 225 2.67 -14.94 17.32
N ALA A 226 3.34 -14.65 16.20
CA ALA A 226 3.20 -15.38 14.93
C ALA A 226 3.68 -16.83 15.05
N LEU A 227 4.77 -17.04 15.80
CA LEU A 227 5.37 -18.35 16.03
C LEU A 227 4.56 -19.19 17.00
N GLU A 228 3.85 -18.59 17.95
CA GLU A 228 2.97 -19.30 18.90
C GLU A 228 1.61 -19.69 18.29
N THR A 229 1.16 -19.00 17.23
CA THR A 229 -0.18 -19.19 16.64
C THR A 229 -0.20 -20.11 15.40
N ALA A 230 0.94 -20.31 14.76
CA ALA A 230 1.07 -21.10 13.52
C ALA A 230 1.17 -22.62 13.75
#